data_AF-A0A941ZAF6-F1
#
_entry.id   AF-A0A941ZAF6-F1
#
_cell.length_a   1.000
_cell.length_b   1.000
_cell.length_c   1.000
_cell.angle_alpha   90.00
_cell.angle_beta   90.00
_cell.angle_gamma   90.00
#
_symmetry.space_group_name_H-M   'P 1'
#
loop_
_entity.id
_entity.type
_entity.pdbx_description
1 polymer ?
#
loop_
_entity_poly.entity_id
_entity_poly.type
_entity_poly.pdbx_seq_one_letter_code
_entity_poly.pdbx_strand_id
1 'polypeptide(L)'
;MEVPLNYKGGLLHFEGEMAHKQNYLERMERNKQRKLESGLISERFPEVSDIVVHMTYYQKAVNPVLMSRTINFWPTHHAYFNMDCMKKDCVDGGFDLTSVIINMIKHQKKSAKGKLNCHGSVIPPASEHASIDYEITIKYNKK
;
A
#
# COMPACT_ATOMS: atom_id res chain seq x y z
N MET A 1 59.01 -6.36 11.64
CA MET A 1 58.56 -5.11 12.29
C MET A 1 57.57 -4.47 11.34
N GLU A 2 56.30 -4.57 11.74
CA GLU A 2 55.12 -3.76 11.38
C GLU A 2 54.79 -3.49 9.89
N VAL A 3 53.79 -4.23 9.40
CA VAL A 3 52.97 -3.88 8.23
C VAL A 3 51.73 -3.15 8.75
N PRO A 4 51.37 -1.95 8.27
CA PRO A 4 50.19 -1.25 8.76
C PRO A 4 48.92 -1.82 8.12
N LEU A 5 47.99 -2.30 8.96
CA LEU A 5 46.63 -2.67 8.56
C LEU A 5 45.77 -1.41 8.46
N ASN A 6 45.54 -0.97 7.22
CA ASN A 6 44.64 0.13 6.88
C ASN A 6 43.20 -0.40 6.83
N TYR A 7 42.45 -0.26 7.93
CA TYR A 7 41.01 -0.55 7.97
C TYR A 7 40.22 0.69 7.52
N LYS A 8 39.76 0.72 6.26
CA LYS A 8 38.72 1.62 5.78
C LYS A 8 37.55 0.79 5.22
N GLY A 9 36.58 0.46 6.07
CA GLY A 9 35.40 -0.30 5.65
C GLY A 9 34.16 -0.17 6.54
N GLY A 10 34.10 0.80 7.46
CA GLY A 10 33.03 0.87 8.48
C GLY A 10 31.92 1.91 8.25
N LEU A 11 32.11 2.90 7.38
CA LEU A 11 31.22 4.09 7.38
C LEU A 11 29.94 3.93 6.54
N LEU A 12 29.99 3.17 5.44
CA LEU A 12 28.87 3.09 4.48
C LEU A 12 27.69 2.25 4.97
N HIS A 13 27.90 1.36 5.95
CA HIS A 13 26.84 0.47 6.46
C HIS A 13 25.93 1.15 7.50
N PHE A 14 26.49 2.03 8.34
CA PHE A 14 25.75 2.72 9.41
C PHE A 14 24.88 3.88 8.89
N GLU A 15 25.34 4.60 7.86
CA GLU A 15 24.56 5.69 7.24
C GLU A 15 23.30 5.18 6.55
N GLY A 16 23.38 4.00 5.91
CA GLY A 16 22.25 3.36 5.23
C GLY A 16 21.12 2.93 6.18
N GLU A 17 21.45 2.39 7.35
CA GLU A 17 20.45 1.94 8.34
C GLU A 17 19.72 3.10 9.02
N MET A 18 20.44 4.19 9.34
CA MET A 18 19.82 5.39 9.93
C MET A 18 18.92 6.12 8.93
N ALA A 19 19.35 6.26 7.68
CA ALA A 19 18.53 6.86 6.61
C ALA A 19 17.28 6.01 6.33
N HIS A 20 17.40 4.69 6.33
CA HIS A 20 16.26 3.79 6.14
C HIS A 20 15.23 3.90 7.28
N LYS A 21 15.69 3.98 8.54
CA LYS A 21 14.82 4.15 9.71
C LYS A 21 14.08 5.50 9.68
N GLN A 22 14.78 6.58 9.32
CA GLN A 22 14.19 7.92 9.24
C GLN A 22 13.10 7.98 8.16
N ASN A 23 13.39 7.46 6.96
CA ASN A 23 12.42 7.40 5.85
C ASN A 23 11.18 6.56 6.22
N TYR A 24 11.35 5.49 6.98
CA TYR A 24 10.23 4.68 7.48
C TYR A 24 9.31 5.47 8.42
N LEU A 25 9.87 6.19 9.39
CA LEU A 25 9.08 7.00 10.34
C LEU A 25 8.34 8.13 9.63
N GLU A 26 9.00 8.81 8.69
CA GLU A 26 8.39 9.88 7.89
C GLU A 26 7.24 9.36 7.03
N ARG A 27 7.41 8.18 6.41
CA ARG A 27 6.33 7.52 5.67
C ARG A 27 5.15 7.17 6.56
N MET A 28 5.41 6.64 7.76
CA MET A 28 4.36 6.29 8.73
C MET A 28 3.55 7.51 9.14
N GLU A 29 4.21 8.63 9.46
CA GLU A 29 3.51 9.86 9.87
C GLU A 29 2.73 10.46 8.70
N ARG A 30 3.30 10.46 7.48
CA ARG A 30 2.59 10.92 6.28
C ARG A 30 1.37 10.06 5.95
N ASN A 31 1.47 8.74 6.07
CA ASN A 31 0.35 7.83 5.86
C ASN A 31 -0.75 8.04 6.92
N LYS A 32 -0.36 8.27 8.17
CA LYS A 32 -1.28 8.62 9.25
C LYS A 32 -2.00 9.94 8.98
N GLN A 33 -1.29 10.97 8.55
CA GLN A 33 -1.85 12.27 8.21
C GLN A 33 -2.86 12.16 7.04
N ARG A 34 -2.47 11.50 5.94
CA ARG A 34 -3.38 11.27 4.80
C ARG A 34 -4.63 10.48 5.20
N LYS A 35 -4.47 9.52 6.11
CA LYS A 35 -5.59 8.74 6.64
C LYS A 35 -6.56 9.65 7.40
N LEU A 36 -6.07 10.50 8.30
CA LEU A 36 -6.90 11.47 9.02
C LEU A 36 -7.62 12.44 8.06
N GLU A 37 -6.89 12.99 7.08
CA GLU A 37 -7.44 13.92 6.09
C GLU A 37 -8.52 13.29 5.20
N SER A 38 -8.53 11.97 5.06
CA SER A 38 -9.54 11.26 4.28
C SER A 38 -10.92 11.23 4.95
N GLY A 39 -11.05 11.63 6.22
CA GLY A 39 -12.30 11.56 6.97
C GLY A 39 -12.83 10.13 7.14
N LEU A 40 -13.95 9.96 7.84
CA LEU A 40 -14.59 8.65 7.98
C LEU A 40 -15.41 8.29 6.74
N ILE A 41 -15.56 6.99 6.49
CA ILE A 41 -16.42 6.49 5.42
C ILE A 41 -17.87 6.91 5.67
N SER A 42 -18.36 6.85 6.92
CA SER A 42 -19.70 7.31 7.27
C SER A 42 -19.95 8.79 6.99
N GLU A 43 -18.89 9.62 7.06
CA GLU A 43 -18.97 11.06 6.83
C GLU A 43 -18.97 11.38 5.33
N ARG A 44 -18.12 10.69 4.55
CA ARG A 44 -17.96 10.95 3.12
C ARG A 44 -18.94 10.21 2.23
N PHE A 45 -19.35 9.01 2.64
CA PHE A 45 -20.18 8.08 1.87
C PHE A 45 -21.25 7.45 2.78
N PRO A 46 -22.19 8.25 3.32
CA PRO A 46 -23.21 7.80 4.27
C PRO A 46 -24.14 6.70 3.72
N GLU A 47 -24.22 6.53 2.41
CA GLU A 47 -24.97 5.47 1.74
C GLU A 47 -24.28 4.10 1.78
N VAL A 48 -23.00 4.03 2.13
CA VAL A 48 -22.21 2.79 2.15
C VAL A 48 -22.32 2.11 3.52
N SER A 49 -22.67 0.81 3.52
CA SER A 49 -22.71 -0.01 4.74
C SER A 49 -21.39 -0.73 4.99
N ASP A 50 -20.82 -1.32 3.94
CA ASP A 50 -19.56 -2.05 4.01
C ASP A 50 -18.89 -2.11 2.63
N ILE A 51 -17.56 -2.10 2.64
CA ILE A 51 -16.74 -2.35 1.47
C ILE A 51 -15.83 -3.53 1.79
N VAL A 52 -15.88 -4.56 0.95
CA VAL A 52 -15.01 -5.74 1.05
C VAL A 52 -14.09 -5.74 -0.16
N VAL A 53 -12.78 -5.87 0.07
CA VAL A 53 -11.78 -6.01 -0.97
C VAL A 53 -11.06 -7.33 -0.81
N HIS A 54 -11.28 -8.24 -1.75
CA HIS A 54 -10.46 -9.42 -1.93
C HIS A 54 -9.31 -9.08 -2.87
N MET A 55 -8.11 -9.52 -2.51
CA MET A 55 -6.93 -9.24 -3.33
C MET A 55 -5.91 -10.36 -3.27
N THR A 56 -5.27 -10.60 -4.41
CA THR A 56 -4.15 -11.53 -4.56
C THR A 56 -2.92 -10.72 -4.94
N TYR A 57 -1.87 -10.84 -4.15
CA TYR A 57 -0.59 -10.18 -4.33
C TYR A 57 0.31 -11.02 -5.22
N TYR A 58 0.94 -10.36 -6.16
CA TYR A 58 1.94 -10.95 -7.05
C TYR A 58 3.28 -10.24 -6.91
N GLN A 59 4.34 -11.00 -7.06
CA GLN A 59 5.72 -10.54 -7.11
C GLN A 59 6.45 -11.17 -8.30
N LYS A 60 7.56 -10.55 -8.72
CA LYS A 60 8.42 -11.11 -9.76
C LYS A 60 9.33 -12.20 -9.18
N ALA A 61 8.81 -13.42 -9.05
CA ALA A 61 9.51 -14.60 -8.55
C ALA A 61 9.05 -15.88 -9.26
N VAL A 62 9.77 -16.99 -9.03
CA VAL A 62 9.42 -18.32 -9.59
C VAL A 62 8.01 -18.75 -9.21
N ASN A 63 7.61 -18.50 -7.96
CA ASN A 63 6.20 -18.50 -7.57
C ASN A 63 5.70 -17.06 -7.50
N PRO A 64 4.87 -16.61 -8.45
CA PRO A 64 4.48 -15.22 -8.54
C PRO A 64 3.45 -14.84 -7.47
N VAL A 65 2.65 -15.78 -6.96
CA VAL A 65 1.63 -15.48 -5.93
C VAL A 65 2.32 -15.36 -4.57
N LEU A 66 2.29 -14.15 -4.00
CA LEU A 66 2.85 -13.88 -2.68
C LEU A 66 1.85 -14.24 -1.57
N MET A 67 0.61 -13.79 -1.69
CA MET A 67 -0.47 -14.07 -0.74
C MET A 67 -1.83 -13.63 -1.28
N SER A 68 -2.92 -14.08 -0.64
CA SER A 68 -4.25 -13.49 -0.81
C SER A 68 -4.76 -12.98 0.54
N ARG A 69 -5.44 -11.83 0.54
CA ARG A 69 -6.07 -11.27 1.74
C ARG A 69 -7.41 -10.62 1.43
N THR A 70 -8.24 -10.54 2.45
CA THR A 70 -9.51 -9.80 2.44
C THR A 70 -9.38 -8.62 3.39
N ILE A 71 -9.73 -7.44 2.92
CA ILE A 71 -9.80 -6.22 3.73
C ILE A 71 -11.24 -5.76 3.78
N ASN A 72 -11.68 -5.38 4.98
CA ASN A 72 -13.01 -4.83 5.21
C ASN A 72 -12.88 -3.36 5.61
N PHE A 73 -13.64 -2.51 4.95
CA PHE A 73 -13.82 -1.12 5.34
C PHE A 73 -15.23 -0.91 5.87
N TRP A 74 -15.30 -0.48 7.12
CA TRP A 74 -16.53 -0.19 7.86
C TRP A 74 -16.79 1.31 7.87
N PRO A 75 -18.02 1.76 8.15
CA PRO A 75 -18.34 3.19 8.20
C PRO A 75 -17.47 3.98 9.19
N THR A 76 -17.00 3.33 10.27
CA THR A 76 -16.09 3.89 11.28
C THR A 76 -14.62 3.94 10.85
N HIS A 77 -14.26 3.34 9.70
CA HIS A 77 -12.92 3.43 9.16
C HIS A 77 -12.75 4.73 8.37
N HIS A 78 -11.49 5.15 8.22
CA HIS A 78 -11.15 6.28 7.38
C HIS A 78 -11.34 5.92 5.90
N ALA A 79 -11.79 6.86 5.07
CA ALA A 79 -11.98 6.70 3.63
C ALA A 79 -10.64 6.75 2.86
N TYR A 80 -9.67 6.00 3.36
CA TYR A 80 -8.32 5.87 2.84
C TYR A 80 -8.14 4.45 2.28
N PHE A 81 -8.15 4.33 0.95
CA PHE A 81 -8.14 3.05 0.24
C PHE A 81 -6.78 2.73 -0.40
N ASN A 82 -5.72 3.25 0.20
CA ASN A 82 -4.35 3.04 -0.22
C ASN A 82 -3.73 1.89 0.59
N MET A 83 -3.26 0.86 -0.10
CA MET A 83 -2.63 -0.30 0.52
C MET A 83 -1.12 -0.26 0.32
N ASP A 84 -0.34 -0.40 1.39
CA ASP A 84 1.12 -0.47 1.29
C ASP A 84 1.58 -1.67 0.47
N CYS A 85 2.63 -1.48 -0.32
CA CYS A 85 3.36 -2.57 -0.94
C CYS A 85 4.13 -3.37 0.13
N MET A 86 4.07 -4.70 0.05
CA MET A 86 4.69 -5.58 1.05
C MET A 86 6.16 -5.90 0.77
N LYS A 87 6.73 -5.39 -0.33
CA LYS A 87 8.15 -5.54 -0.62
C LYS A 87 8.95 -4.63 0.30
N LYS A 88 9.89 -5.20 1.07
CA LYS A 88 10.67 -4.48 2.10
C LYS A 88 11.38 -3.24 1.57
N ASP A 89 11.90 -3.31 0.35
CA ASP A 89 12.68 -2.23 -0.27
C ASP A 89 11.82 -1.32 -1.16
N CYS A 90 10.49 -1.40 -1.04
CA CYS A 90 9.58 -0.55 -1.79
C CYS A 90 9.39 0.81 -1.11
N VAL A 91 9.90 1.85 -1.77
CA VAL A 91 9.77 3.24 -1.33
C VAL A 91 8.62 3.92 -2.08
N ASP A 92 7.77 4.61 -1.32
CA ASP A 92 6.61 5.38 -1.81
C ASP A 92 5.64 4.62 -2.72
N GLY A 93 5.62 3.28 -2.61
CA GLY A 93 4.71 2.42 -3.36
C GLY A 93 3.49 1.98 -2.59
N GLY A 94 2.64 1.27 -3.31
CA GLY A 94 1.36 0.77 -2.82
C GLY A 94 0.36 0.64 -3.96
N PHE A 95 -0.87 0.38 -3.58
CA PHE A 95 -2.00 0.17 -4.46
C PHE A 95 -3.13 1.11 -4.06
N ASP A 96 -3.44 2.08 -4.93
CA ASP A 96 -4.49 3.07 -4.69
C ASP A 96 -5.81 2.63 -5.31
N LEU A 97 -6.76 2.20 -4.47
CA LEU A 97 -8.09 1.81 -4.89
C LEU A 97 -9.11 2.97 -4.82
N THR A 98 -8.67 4.17 -4.43
CA THR A 98 -9.55 5.32 -4.15
C THR A 98 -10.41 5.67 -5.35
N SER A 99 -9.81 5.85 -6.53
CA SER A 99 -10.55 6.18 -7.75
C SER A 99 -11.54 5.09 -8.15
N VAL A 100 -11.21 3.82 -7.96
CA VAL A 100 -12.09 2.69 -8.27
C VAL A 100 -13.30 2.69 -7.34
N ILE A 101 -13.07 2.80 -6.03
CA ILE A 101 -14.12 2.79 -5.00
C ILE A 101 -15.03 4.01 -5.13
N ILE A 102 -14.46 5.22 -5.27
CA ILE A 102 -15.26 6.45 -5.46
C ILE A 102 -16.12 6.33 -6.72
N ASN A 103 -15.56 5.82 -7.82
CA ASN A 103 -16.32 5.63 -9.05
C ASN A 103 -17.43 4.59 -8.87
N MET A 104 -17.19 3.52 -8.10
CA MET A 104 -18.24 2.55 -7.77
C MET A 104 -19.36 3.19 -6.95
N ILE A 105 -19.03 3.93 -5.89
CA ILE A 105 -19.99 4.64 -5.04
C ILE A 105 -20.83 5.62 -5.86
N LYS A 106 -20.17 6.49 -6.64
CA LYS A 106 -20.84 7.48 -7.51
C LYS A 106 -21.87 6.85 -8.45
N HIS A 107 -21.61 5.64 -8.95
CA HIS A 107 -22.49 4.94 -9.89
C HIS A 107 -23.29 3.81 -9.24
N GLN A 108 -23.30 3.71 -7.91
CA GLN A 108 -24.00 2.67 -7.14
C GLN A 108 -23.65 1.24 -7.60
N LYS A 109 -22.40 1.02 -8.02
CA LYS A 109 -21.91 -0.29 -8.48
C LYS A 109 -21.58 -1.16 -7.28
N LYS A 110 -22.20 -2.34 -7.24
CA LYS A 110 -22.02 -3.31 -6.14
C LYS A 110 -20.73 -4.11 -6.23
N SER A 111 -20.17 -4.30 -7.42
CA SER A 111 -18.92 -5.04 -7.59
C SER A 111 -18.04 -4.48 -8.71
N ALA A 112 -16.73 -4.68 -8.56
CA ALA A 112 -15.73 -4.44 -9.59
C ALA A 112 -14.53 -5.36 -9.40
N LYS A 113 -13.86 -5.70 -10.50
CA LYS A 113 -12.58 -6.41 -10.48
C LYS A 113 -11.56 -5.67 -11.33
N GLY A 114 -10.29 -5.89 -11.07
CA GLY A 114 -9.22 -5.31 -11.86
C GLY A 114 -7.84 -5.68 -11.35
N LYS A 115 -6.84 -5.02 -11.91
CA LYS A 115 -5.43 -5.19 -11.56
C LYS A 115 -4.79 -3.83 -11.30
N LEU A 116 -3.92 -3.76 -10.30
CA LEU A 116 -3.06 -2.60 -10.05
C LEU A 116 -1.62 -3.04 -9.97
N ASN A 117 -0.72 -2.22 -10.51
CA ASN A 117 0.72 -2.35 -10.31
C ASN A 117 1.15 -1.43 -9.17
N CYS A 118 2.16 -1.82 -8.42
CA CYS A 118 2.75 -0.95 -7.42
C CYS A 118 3.51 0.19 -8.13
N HIS A 119 3.20 1.44 -7.77
CA HIS A 119 3.87 2.63 -8.33
C HIS A 119 5.15 3.05 -7.59
N GLY A 120 5.60 2.24 -6.62
CA GLY A 120 6.81 2.54 -5.86
C GLY A 120 8.09 2.23 -6.60
N SER A 121 9.18 2.75 -6.08
CA SER A 121 10.53 2.42 -6.55
C SER A 121 11.16 1.33 -5.69
N VAL A 122 12.02 0.52 -6.31
CA VAL A 122 12.92 -0.43 -5.64
C VAL A 122 14.35 -0.16 -6.09
N ILE A 123 15.33 -0.37 -5.22
CA ILE A 123 16.77 -0.29 -5.54
C ILE A 123 17.31 -1.72 -5.53
N PRO A 124 17.84 -2.29 -6.64
CA PRO A 124 17.94 -1.77 -8.01
C PRO A 124 16.57 -1.70 -8.74
N PRO A 125 16.44 -0.87 -9.80
CA PRO A 125 15.16 -0.54 -10.41
C PRO A 125 14.52 -1.72 -11.14
N ALA A 126 13.33 -2.10 -10.68
CA ALA A 126 12.39 -2.91 -11.45
C ALA A 126 11.09 -2.13 -11.55
N SER A 127 10.68 -1.80 -12.77
CA SER A 127 9.46 -1.03 -13.07
C SER A 127 8.17 -1.75 -12.62
N GLU A 128 8.24 -3.05 -12.36
CA GLU A 128 7.13 -3.88 -11.89
C GLU A 128 7.65 -4.89 -10.87
N HIS A 129 7.71 -4.48 -9.60
CA HIS A 129 8.17 -5.35 -8.51
C HIS A 129 7.02 -6.05 -7.77
N ALA A 130 5.80 -5.49 -7.85
CA ALA A 130 4.60 -6.09 -7.29
C ALA A 130 3.34 -5.64 -8.04
N SER A 131 2.34 -6.51 -8.11
CA SER A 131 1.00 -6.19 -8.60
C SER A 131 -0.07 -6.86 -7.72
N ILE A 132 -1.30 -6.38 -7.78
CA ILE A 132 -2.46 -7.06 -7.19
C ILE A 132 -3.52 -7.29 -8.26
N ASP A 133 -4.19 -8.43 -8.18
CA ASP A 133 -5.55 -8.54 -8.69
C ASP A 133 -6.50 -8.26 -7.53
N TYR A 134 -7.60 -7.56 -7.80
CA TYR A 134 -8.58 -7.21 -6.79
C TYR A 134 -10.01 -7.53 -7.25
N GLU A 135 -10.85 -7.81 -6.27
CA GLU A 135 -12.31 -7.83 -6.37
C GLU A 135 -12.90 -7.04 -5.21
N ILE A 136 -13.67 -6.01 -5.53
CA ILE A 136 -14.32 -5.11 -4.58
C ILE A 136 -15.80 -5.41 -4.60
N THR A 137 -16.40 -5.52 -3.41
CA THR A 137 -17.85 -5.50 -3.22
C THR A 137 -18.22 -4.33 -2.32
N ILE A 138 -19.22 -3.55 -2.72
CA ILE A 138 -19.81 -2.49 -1.90
C ILE A 138 -21.25 -2.86 -1.60
N LYS A 139 -21.59 -2.89 -0.32
CA LYS A 139 -22.98 -2.91 0.12
C LYS A 139 -23.40 -1.49 0.50
N TYR A 140 -24.62 -1.16 0.11
CA TYR A 140 -25.24 0.12 0.39
C TYR A 140 -26.37 -0.08 1.38
N ASN A 141 -26.59 0.93 2.22
CA ASN A 141 -27.70 0.97 3.16
C ASN A 141 -29.01 0.81 2.37
N LYS A 142 -29.91 -0.04 2.88
CA LYS A 142 -31.27 -0.13 2.35
C LYS A 142 -31.95 1.21 2.64
N LYS A 143 -32.50 1.85 1.60
CA LYS A 143 -33.39 3.00 1.77
C LYS A 143 -34.66 2.59 2.49
#